data_AF-A4GHY3-F1
#
_entry.id   AF-A4GHY3-F1
#
_cell.length_a   1.000
_cell.length_b   1.000
_cell.length_c   1.000
_cell.angle_alpha   90.00
_cell.angle_beta   90.00
_cell.angle_gamma   90.00
#
_symmetry.space_group_name_H-M   'P 1'
#
loop_
_entity.id
_entity.type
_entity.pdbx_description
1 polymer ?
#
loop_
_entity_poly.entity_id
_entity_poly.type
_entity_poly.pdbx_seq_one_letter_code
_entity_poly.pdbx_strand_id
1 'polypeptide(L)'
;MKKLFFLFIALVSFSSFSNEDTFACDPKKFLSEDNLDKVLKHRESGFNICLNCEGDSCSFRKELLSDQQSLSICKRLFCTASFASHGFEIPADTPRGKSSFSYDYSISKKGKVIDISVKTSEGVFSTKDARKFVKALTRKTKFTPIEFGGNYYNLINLSSEMSINTRLGQE
;
A
#
# COMPACT_ATOMS: atom_id res chain seq x y z
N MET A 1 -1.72 43.34 -13.98
CA MET A 1 -1.85 42.03 -14.65
C MET A 1 -1.80 40.92 -13.61
N LYS A 2 -2.95 40.38 -13.20
CA LYS A 2 -3.06 39.31 -12.18
C LYS A 2 -2.65 37.99 -12.82
N LYS A 3 -1.54 37.39 -12.36
CA LYS A 3 -1.16 36.02 -12.73
C LYS A 3 -2.10 35.05 -12.04
N LEU A 4 -3.02 34.46 -12.80
CA LEU A 4 -3.93 33.43 -12.32
C LEU A 4 -3.17 32.10 -12.31
N PHE A 5 -2.80 31.64 -11.11
CA PHE A 5 -2.11 30.36 -10.92
C PHE A 5 -3.16 29.24 -11.02
N PHE A 6 -3.30 28.64 -12.20
CA PHE A 6 -4.18 27.49 -12.39
C PHE A 6 -3.58 26.26 -11.71
N LEU A 7 -4.17 25.87 -10.58
CA LEU A 7 -3.85 24.64 -9.86
C LEU A 7 -4.57 23.49 -10.58
N PHE A 8 -3.90 22.84 -11.54
CA PHE A 8 -4.45 21.69 -12.25
C PHE A 8 -4.45 20.44 -11.35
N ILE A 9 -5.62 20.10 -10.81
CA ILE A 9 -5.86 18.85 -10.08
C ILE A 9 -6.19 17.77 -11.12
N ALA A 10 -5.22 16.90 -11.43
CA ALA A 10 -5.44 15.79 -12.35
C ALA A 10 -6.14 14.62 -11.65
N LEU A 11 -7.34 14.27 -12.10
CA LEU A 11 -8.07 13.06 -11.68
C LEU A 11 -7.49 11.86 -12.43
N VAL A 12 -6.56 11.16 -11.80
CA VAL A 12 -6.05 9.89 -12.32
C VAL A 12 -6.92 8.76 -11.76
N SER A 13 -7.60 8.03 -12.64
CA SER A 13 -8.35 6.83 -12.27
C SER A 13 -7.37 5.69 -12.00
N PHE A 14 -7.28 5.29 -10.73
CA PHE A 14 -6.47 4.15 -10.30
C PHE A 14 -7.39 3.01 -9.93
N SER A 15 -7.32 1.90 -10.65
CA SER A 15 -7.89 0.63 -10.20
C SER A 15 -6.78 -0.18 -9.54
N SER A 16 -6.79 -0.21 -8.21
CA SER A 16 -6.04 -1.22 -7.45
C SER A 16 -6.89 -2.48 -7.46
N PHE A 17 -6.63 -3.37 -8.42
CA PHE A 17 -7.13 -4.73 -8.34
C PHE A 17 -6.26 -5.44 -7.30
N SER A 18 -6.77 -5.57 -6.09
CA SER A 18 -6.21 -6.55 -5.15
C SER A 18 -6.69 -7.92 -5.64
N ASN A 19 -5.85 -8.66 -6.35
CA ASN A 19 -6.07 -10.10 -6.48
C ASN A 19 -6.11 -10.68 -5.06
N GLU A 20 -7.21 -11.36 -4.75
CA GLU A 20 -7.50 -11.96 -3.44
C GLU A 20 -6.43 -12.99 -3.02
N ASP A 21 -5.58 -13.42 -3.95
CA ASP A 21 -4.47 -14.36 -3.73
C ASP A 21 -3.17 -13.71 -3.21
N THR A 22 -3.19 -12.40 -2.89
CA THR A 22 -1.99 -11.68 -2.42
C THR A 22 -2.20 -10.95 -1.09
N PHE A 23 -1.12 -10.81 -0.33
CA PHE A 23 -1.07 -9.99 0.88
C PHE A 23 -0.89 -8.49 0.54
N ALA A 24 -1.81 -7.94 -0.24
CA ALA A 24 -1.82 -6.52 -0.59
C ALA A 24 -2.39 -5.65 0.54
N CYS A 25 -1.65 -4.60 0.90
CA CYS A 25 -2.08 -3.49 1.76
C CYS A 25 -2.34 -2.24 0.94
N ASP A 26 -3.56 -1.72 1.00
CA ASP A 26 -3.94 -0.51 0.28
C ASP A 26 -3.28 0.72 0.93
N PRO A 27 -2.31 1.39 0.27
CA PRO A 27 -1.59 2.51 0.86
C PRO A 27 -2.40 3.82 0.83
N LYS A 28 -3.58 3.84 0.21
CA LYS A 28 -4.47 5.01 0.10
C LYS A 28 -5.64 4.95 1.09
N LYS A 29 -6.01 3.76 1.56
CA LYS A 29 -7.05 3.59 2.58
C LYS A 29 -6.46 3.79 3.96
N PHE A 30 -7.02 4.74 4.70
CA PHE A 30 -6.71 4.98 6.10
C PHE A 30 -8.01 5.15 6.88
N LEU A 31 -7.93 5.04 8.20
CA LEU A 31 -9.07 5.24 9.09
C LEU A 31 -8.95 6.54 9.86
N SER A 32 -10.11 7.11 10.20
CA SER A 32 -10.19 8.11 11.26
C SER A 32 -9.72 7.48 12.58
N GLU A 33 -9.19 8.32 13.46
CA GLU A 33 -8.63 7.92 14.76
C GLU A 33 -9.60 7.02 15.56
N ASP A 34 -10.85 7.45 15.73
CA ASP A 34 -11.88 6.67 16.44
C ASP A 34 -12.11 5.26 15.89
N ASN A 35 -12.04 5.11 14.56
CA ASN A 35 -12.25 3.82 13.90
C ASN A 35 -10.97 2.98 13.90
N LEU A 36 -9.82 3.63 13.87
CA LEU A 36 -8.54 2.98 14.00
C LEU A 36 -8.42 2.33 15.38
N ASP A 37 -8.69 3.06 16.45
CA ASP A 37 -8.56 2.56 17.82
C ASP A 37 -9.43 1.32 18.08
N LYS A 38 -10.65 1.29 17.54
CA LYS A 38 -11.53 0.11 17.61
C LYS A 38 -10.90 -1.12 16.96
N VAL A 39 -10.23 -0.94 15.83
CA VAL A 39 -9.52 -2.02 15.12
C VAL A 39 -8.29 -2.46 15.91
N LEU A 40 -7.51 -1.50 16.43
CA LEU A 40 -6.24 -1.78 17.11
C LEU A 40 -6.42 -2.61 18.40
N LYS A 41 -7.54 -2.44 19.10
CA LYS A 41 -7.88 -3.22 20.31
C LYS A 41 -7.88 -4.74 20.11
N HIS A 42 -8.07 -5.20 18.88
CA HIS A 42 -8.13 -6.64 18.56
C HIS A 42 -6.81 -7.19 18.01
N ARG A 43 -5.75 -6.37 17.93
CA ARG A 43 -4.45 -6.82 17.42
C ARG A 43 -3.79 -7.86 18.30
N GLU A 44 -3.87 -7.71 19.62
CA GLU A 44 -3.25 -8.65 20.54
C GLU A 44 -3.83 -10.07 20.36
N SER A 45 -5.16 -10.18 20.35
CA SER A 45 -5.86 -11.45 20.09
C SER A 45 -5.62 -11.99 18.68
N GLY A 46 -5.46 -11.10 17.70
CA GLY A 46 -5.26 -11.47 16.30
C GLY A 46 -3.81 -11.77 15.93
N PHE A 47 -2.83 -11.45 16.78
CA PHE A 47 -1.41 -11.44 16.40
C PHE A 47 -0.95 -12.82 15.94
N ASN A 48 -1.07 -13.84 16.79
CA ASN A 48 -0.66 -15.20 16.46
C ASN A 48 -1.61 -15.91 15.49
N ILE A 49 -2.85 -15.41 15.34
CA ILE A 49 -3.83 -15.94 14.39
C ILE A 49 -3.47 -15.49 12.97
N CYS A 50 -3.12 -14.21 12.81
CA CYS A 50 -2.90 -13.61 11.51
C CYS A 50 -1.45 -13.69 11.03
N LEU A 51 -0.49 -13.64 11.95
CA LEU A 51 0.93 -13.47 11.64
C LEU A 51 1.75 -14.69 12.05
N ASN A 52 2.81 -14.94 11.27
CA ASN A 52 3.94 -15.76 11.65
C ASN A 52 5.18 -14.85 11.72
N CYS A 53 5.92 -14.87 12.83
CA CYS A 53 7.03 -13.94 13.06
C CYS A 53 8.33 -14.68 13.36
N GLU A 54 9.39 -14.26 12.70
CA GLU A 54 10.77 -14.73 12.92
C GLU A 54 11.64 -13.51 13.27
N GLY A 55 12.15 -13.48 14.50
CA GLY A 55 12.83 -12.30 15.02
C GLY A 55 11.92 -11.08 15.07
N ASP A 56 12.29 -10.02 14.35
CA ASP A 56 11.56 -8.76 14.29
C ASP A 56 10.72 -8.58 13.02
N SER A 57 10.53 -9.66 12.27
CA SER A 57 9.87 -9.65 10.97
C SER A 57 8.70 -10.63 10.98
N CYS A 58 7.51 -10.11 10.67
CA CYS A 58 6.27 -10.86 10.59
C CYS A 58 5.77 -10.92 9.16
N SER A 59 5.16 -12.04 8.78
CA SER A 59 4.37 -12.16 7.55
C SER A 59 2.98 -12.66 7.89
N PHE A 60 2.00 -12.39 7.05
CA PHE A 60 0.72 -13.07 7.15
C PHE A 60 0.89 -14.59 7.01
N ARG A 61 0.08 -15.34 7.75
CA ARG A 61 -0.04 -16.79 7.61
C ARG A 61 -0.55 -17.16 6.22
N LYS A 62 0.11 -18.11 5.54
CA LYS A 62 -0.20 -18.47 4.14
C LYS A 62 -1.59 -19.08 4.00
N GLU A 63 -2.06 -19.75 5.04
CA GLU A 63 -3.37 -20.39 5.14
C GLU A 63 -4.51 -19.39 4.90
N LEU A 64 -4.29 -18.12 5.25
CA LEU A 64 -5.27 -17.03 5.04
C LEU A 64 -5.61 -16.81 3.56
N LEU A 65 -4.74 -17.18 2.61
CA LEU A 65 -5.07 -17.05 1.18
C LEU A 65 -6.23 -17.96 0.76
N SER A 66 -6.49 -19.03 1.51
CA SER A 66 -7.62 -19.94 1.28
C SER A 66 -8.92 -19.49 1.98
N ASP A 67 -8.84 -18.47 2.84
CA ASP A 67 -9.97 -17.90 3.59
C ASP A 67 -9.95 -16.37 3.49
N GLN A 68 -10.63 -15.87 2.46
CA GLN A 68 -10.69 -14.44 2.13
C GLN A 68 -11.33 -13.58 3.21
N GLN A 69 -12.25 -14.15 4.01
CA GLN A 69 -12.88 -13.43 5.11
C GLN A 69 -11.87 -13.21 6.24
N SER A 70 -11.18 -14.27 6.66
CA SER A 70 -10.10 -14.18 7.65
C SER A 70 -8.96 -13.30 7.17
N LEU A 71 -8.57 -13.39 5.90
CA LEU A 71 -7.57 -12.51 5.29
C LEU A 71 -7.98 -11.04 5.38
N SER A 72 -9.23 -10.72 5.07
CA SER A 72 -9.75 -9.34 5.14
C SER A 72 -9.72 -8.80 6.56
N ILE A 73 -10.07 -9.62 7.56
CA ILE A 73 -9.97 -9.27 8.98
C ILE A 73 -8.51 -9.04 9.37
N CYS A 74 -7.61 -9.96 9.01
CA CYS A 74 -6.18 -9.84 9.31
C CYS A 74 -5.55 -8.61 8.64
N LYS A 75 -5.91 -8.30 7.39
CA LYS A 75 -5.51 -7.06 6.70
C LYS A 75 -6.03 -5.83 7.45
N ARG A 76 -7.29 -5.85 7.89
CA ARG A 76 -7.84 -4.76 8.70
C ARG A 76 -7.03 -4.53 9.97
N LEU A 77 -6.63 -5.59 10.67
CA LEU A 77 -5.84 -5.47 11.89
C LEU A 77 -4.42 -4.96 11.63
N PHE A 78 -3.66 -5.58 10.72
CA PHE A 78 -2.19 -5.37 10.65
C PHE A 78 -1.72 -4.52 9.47
N CYS A 79 -2.64 -4.11 8.61
CA CYS A 79 -2.34 -3.54 7.29
C CYS A 79 -3.22 -2.30 7.03
N THR A 80 -3.65 -1.63 8.11
CA THR A 80 -4.39 -0.36 8.07
C THR A 80 -3.46 0.83 8.27
N ALA A 81 -3.63 1.86 7.43
CA ALA A 81 -2.94 3.13 7.58
C ALA A 81 -3.61 4.05 8.61
N SER A 82 -2.78 4.71 9.43
CA SER A 82 -3.19 5.84 10.27
C SER A 82 -3.20 7.15 9.49
N PHE A 83 -2.47 7.21 8.37
CA PHE A 83 -2.46 8.37 7.50
C PHE A 83 -2.10 7.98 6.06
N ALA A 84 -2.82 8.54 5.09
CA ALA A 84 -2.41 8.60 3.70
C ALA A 84 -2.75 9.98 3.12
N SER A 85 -1.96 10.43 2.15
CA SER A 85 -2.23 11.69 1.46
C SER A 85 -3.35 11.49 0.43
N HIS A 86 -4.33 12.39 0.39
CA HIS A 86 -5.41 12.37 -0.62
C HIS A 86 -4.92 12.45 -2.07
N GLY A 87 -3.71 12.98 -2.27
CA GLY A 87 -3.03 13.01 -3.55
C GLY A 87 -1.51 12.89 -3.38
N PHE A 88 -0.82 12.57 -4.47
CA PHE A 88 0.64 12.54 -4.51
C PHE A 88 1.14 13.16 -5.81
N GLU A 89 2.36 13.68 -5.77
CA GLU A 89 3.02 14.21 -6.95
C GLU A 89 3.56 13.06 -7.78
N ILE A 90 3.09 12.97 -9.02
CA ILE A 90 3.64 12.04 -10.00
C ILE A 90 5.01 12.60 -10.42
N PRO A 91 6.08 11.78 -10.46
CA PRO A 91 7.38 12.22 -10.95
C PRO A 91 7.28 12.85 -12.34
N ALA A 92 7.98 13.98 -12.57
CA ALA A 92 7.84 14.75 -13.81
C ALA A 92 8.22 13.95 -15.07
N ASP A 93 9.13 12.98 -14.94
CA ASP A 93 9.59 12.09 -15.99
C ASP A 93 8.73 10.84 -16.19
N THR A 94 7.56 10.76 -15.53
CA THR A 94 6.67 9.59 -15.63
C THR A 94 6.10 9.45 -17.05
N PRO A 95 6.31 8.31 -17.74
CA PRO A 95 5.76 8.07 -19.07
C PRO A 95 4.23 8.20 -19.13
N ARG A 96 3.71 8.66 -20.27
CA ARG A 96 2.27 8.86 -20.50
C ARG A 96 1.67 7.67 -21.23
N GLY A 97 0.68 7.02 -20.63
CA GLY A 97 0.04 5.85 -21.22
C GLY A 97 -0.56 4.90 -20.19
N LYS A 98 -0.99 3.73 -20.67
CA LYS A 98 -1.43 2.64 -19.81
C LYS A 98 -0.23 1.82 -19.38
N SER A 99 -0.22 1.37 -18.13
CA SER A 99 0.75 0.41 -17.63
C SER A 99 0.15 -0.47 -16.56
N SER A 100 0.62 -1.71 -16.52
CA SER A 100 0.26 -2.69 -15.49
C SER A 100 1.53 -3.31 -14.93
N PHE A 101 1.65 -3.40 -13.62
CA PHE A 101 2.86 -3.93 -12.98
C PHE A 101 2.53 -4.59 -11.64
N SER A 102 3.37 -5.56 -11.26
CA SER A 102 3.35 -6.22 -9.96
C SER A 102 4.61 -5.87 -9.17
N TYR A 103 4.50 -5.76 -7.85
CA TYR A 103 5.62 -5.43 -6.99
C TYR A 103 5.48 -6.03 -5.60
N ASP A 104 6.62 -6.43 -5.05
CA ASP A 104 6.75 -6.81 -3.65
C ASP A 104 7.22 -5.61 -2.83
N TYR A 105 6.89 -5.61 -1.55
CA TYR A 105 7.30 -4.58 -0.60
C TYR A 105 7.20 -5.09 0.84
N SER A 106 7.62 -4.24 1.76
CA SER A 106 7.47 -4.45 3.21
C SER A 106 6.98 -3.16 3.89
N ILE A 107 6.45 -3.30 5.10
CA ILE A 107 6.13 -2.18 5.99
C ILE A 107 7.10 -2.25 7.17
N SER A 108 7.90 -1.21 7.33
CA SER A 108 8.85 -1.08 8.44
C SER A 108 8.17 -1.04 9.81
N LYS A 109 8.95 -1.26 10.88
CA LYS A 109 8.56 -1.02 12.29
C LYS A 109 7.92 0.35 12.56
N LYS A 110 8.24 1.36 11.73
CA LYS A 110 7.69 2.73 11.83
C LYS A 110 6.48 2.97 10.93
N GLY A 111 5.93 1.93 10.30
CA GLY A 111 4.78 2.03 9.43
C GLY A 111 5.06 2.56 8.03
N LYS A 112 6.32 2.67 7.62
CA LYS A 112 6.71 3.12 6.26
C LYS A 112 6.79 1.97 5.28
N VAL A 113 6.27 2.16 4.08
CA VAL A 113 6.49 1.26 2.93
C VAL A 113 7.96 1.32 2.54
N ILE A 114 8.61 0.16 2.51
CA ILE A 114 10.03 -0.03 2.21
C ILE A 114 10.20 -1.24 1.27
N ASP A 115 11.44 -1.45 0.79
CA ASP A 115 11.84 -2.64 0.02
C ASP A 115 11.01 -2.91 -1.24
N ILE A 116 10.52 -1.84 -1.88
CA ILE A 116 9.74 -1.93 -3.12
C ILE A 116 10.58 -2.56 -4.24
N SER A 117 10.13 -3.71 -4.73
CA SER A 117 10.74 -4.47 -5.83
C SER A 117 9.70 -4.84 -6.88
N VAL A 118 9.77 -4.23 -8.05
CA VAL A 118 8.88 -4.54 -9.19
C VAL A 118 9.27 -5.87 -9.83
N LYS A 119 8.31 -6.77 -10.02
CA LYS A 119 8.52 -8.10 -10.63
C LYS A 119 8.20 -8.10 -12.12
N THR A 120 7.04 -7.57 -12.47
CA THR A 120 6.59 -7.45 -13.87
C THR A 120 6.17 -6.02 -14.16
N SER A 121 6.34 -5.57 -15.40
CA SER A 121 5.89 -4.27 -15.86
C SER A 121 5.57 -4.36 -17.35
N GLU A 122 4.35 -3.99 -17.71
CA GLU A 122 3.83 -3.98 -19.07
C GLU A 122 3.29 -2.60 -19.43
N GLY A 123 3.39 -2.24 -20.71
CA GLY A 123 2.99 -0.93 -21.22
C GLY A 123 4.14 0.09 -21.19
N VAL A 124 3.81 1.36 -20.92
CA VAL A 124 4.78 2.46 -21.05
C VAL A 124 5.77 2.58 -19.88
N PHE A 125 5.47 1.98 -18.71
CA PHE A 125 6.38 2.00 -17.57
C PHE A 125 7.43 0.91 -17.70
N SER A 126 8.71 1.28 -17.55
CA SER A 126 9.74 0.33 -17.19
C SER A 126 9.60 -0.10 -15.72
N THR A 127 10.29 -1.15 -15.30
CA THR A 127 10.37 -1.55 -13.88
C THR A 127 10.90 -0.43 -12.98
N LYS A 128 11.81 0.39 -13.51
CA LYS A 128 12.33 1.59 -12.83
C LYS A 128 11.24 2.64 -12.64
N ASP A 129 10.44 2.91 -13.67
CA ASP A 129 9.35 3.89 -13.61
C ASP A 129 8.26 3.45 -12.64
N ALA A 130 7.84 2.18 -12.72
CA ALA A 130 6.90 1.58 -11.78
C ALA A 130 7.39 1.69 -10.34
N ARG A 131 8.67 1.37 -10.06
CA ARG A 131 9.25 1.52 -8.72
C ARG A 131 9.23 2.99 -8.25
N LYS A 132 9.61 3.93 -9.12
CA LYS A 132 9.64 5.37 -8.82
C LYS A 132 8.23 5.88 -8.51
N PHE A 133 7.25 5.41 -9.27
CA PHE A 133 5.84 5.70 -9.09
C PHE A 133 5.30 5.18 -7.76
N VAL A 134 5.50 3.90 -7.43
CA VAL A 134 5.07 3.32 -6.14
C VAL A 134 5.72 4.06 -4.97
N LYS A 135 7.01 4.41 -5.09
CA LYS A 135 7.71 5.20 -4.06
C LYS A 135 7.07 6.59 -3.88
N ALA A 136 6.70 7.27 -4.97
CA ALA A 136 6.03 8.57 -4.90
C ALA A 136 4.63 8.46 -4.28
N LEU A 137 3.87 7.45 -4.69
CA LEU A 137 2.52 7.15 -4.20
C LEU A 137 2.51 6.90 -2.69
N THR A 138 3.42 6.07 -2.20
CA THR A 138 3.45 5.60 -0.81
C THR A 138 4.28 6.49 0.13
N ARG A 139 5.00 7.48 -0.41
CA ARG A 139 5.92 8.38 0.33
C ARG A 139 5.33 8.94 1.62
N LYS A 140 4.08 9.38 1.56
CA LYS A 140 3.37 10.02 2.67
C LYS A 140 2.59 9.04 3.53
N THR A 141 2.28 7.84 3.03
CA THR A 141 1.54 6.81 3.78
C THR A 141 2.28 6.43 5.07
N LYS A 142 1.50 6.21 6.13
CA LYS A 142 1.94 5.68 7.41
C LYS A 142 0.95 4.60 7.85
N PHE A 143 1.42 3.35 7.86
CA PHE A 143 0.76 2.23 8.51
C PHE A 143 0.89 2.34 10.02
N THR A 144 -0.11 1.87 10.77
CA THR A 144 0.02 1.81 12.22
C THR A 144 1.03 0.72 12.59
N PRO A 145 2.14 1.05 13.30
CA PRO A 145 3.15 0.09 13.73
C PRO A 145 2.55 -1.15 14.36
N ILE A 146 3.13 -2.32 14.06
CA ILE A 146 2.74 -3.57 14.71
C ILE A 146 3.52 -3.67 16.01
N GLU A 147 2.81 -3.57 17.14
CA GLU A 147 3.36 -3.71 18.48
C GLU A 147 2.75 -4.95 19.14
N PHE A 148 3.61 -5.80 19.70
CA PHE A 148 3.19 -6.97 20.46
C PHE A 148 4.25 -7.30 21.52
N GLY A 149 3.85 -7.47 22.78
CA GLY A 149 4.77 -7.75 23.89
C GLY A 149 5.87 -6.69 24.07
N GLY A 150 5.58 -5.42 23.78
CA GLY A 150 6.54 -4.30 23.86
C GLY A 150 7.56 -4.24 22.71
N ASN A 151 7.46 -5.13 21.71
CA ASN A 151 8.32 -5.15 20.53
C ASN A 151 7.59 -4.63 19.29
N TYR A 152 8.35 -3.97 18.41
CA TYR A 152 7.87 -3.51 17.11
C TYR A 152 8.37 -4.40 15.97
N TYR A 153 7.45 -4.73 15.05
CA TYR A 153 7.71 -5.69 13.98
C TYR A 153 7.62 -5.03 12.59
N ASN A 154 8.43 -5.52 11.66
CA ASN A 154 8.21 -5.30 10.23
C ASN A 154 7.10 -6.24 9.74
N LEU A 155 6.33 -5.81 8.74
CA LEU A 155 5.43 -6.68 7.98
C LEU A 155 6.02 -6.91 6.59
N ILE A 156 6.43 -8.14 6.31
CA ILE A 156 7.15 -8.54 5.11
C ILE A 156 6.31 -9.47 4.22
N ASN A 157 6.85 -9.82 3.04
CA ASN A 157 6.21 -10.68 2.04
C ASN A 157 4.86 -10.14 1.53
N LEU A 158 4.75 -8.82 1.40
CA LEU A 158 3.60 -8.16 0.81
C LEU A 158 3.80 -8.06 -0.71
N SER A 159 2.74 -8.26 -1.46
CA SER A 159 2.73 -8.15 -2.92
C SER A 159 1.48 -7.42 -3.38
N SER A 160 1.58 -6.69 -4.49
CA SER A 160 0.47 -5.93 -5.05
C SER A 160 0.59 -5.78 -6.54
N GLU A 161 -0.56 -5.71 -7.20
CA GLU A 161 -0.68 -5.39 -8.62
C GLU A 161 -1.33 -4.03 -8.80
N MET A 162 -0.96 -3.34 -9.87
CA MET A 162 -1.51 -2.04 -10.18
C MET A 162 -1.67 -1.87 -11.68
N SER A 163 -2.85 -1.42 -12.09
CA SER A 163 -3.11 -0.93 -13.44
C SER A 163 -3.36 0.58 -13.37
N ILE A 164 -2.63 1.33 -14.18
CA ILE A 164 -2.71 2.78 -14.22
C ILE A 164 -2.86 3.28 -15.66
N ASN A 165 -3.52 4.44 -15.79
CA ASN A 165 -3.55 5.19 -17.03
C ASN A 165 -3.15 6.64 -16.72
N THR A 166 -1.95 7.03 -17.16
CA THR A 166 -1.41 8.39 -16.92
C THR A 166 -1.70 9.36 -18.07
N ARG A 167 -2.54 8.96 -19.04
CA ARG A 167 -3.08 9.88 -20.05
C ARG A 167 -4.00 10.88 -19.34
N LEU A 168 -3.73 12.17 -19.54
CA LEU A 168 -4.66 13.23 -19.16
C LEU A 168 -5.90 13.07 -20.06
N GLY A 169 -7.09 13.19 -19.47
CA GLY A 169 -8.35 13.07 -20.21
C GLY A 169 -8.36 14.00 -21.42
N GLN A 170 -8.47 13.39 -22.60
CA GLN A 170 -9.31 13.93 -23.66
C GLN A 170 -10.51 12.98 -23.67
N GLU A 171 -11.55 13.38 -22.97
CA GLU A 171 -12.91 13.09 -23.46
C GLU A 171 -13.19 14.05 -24.61
#